data_AF-A0A6I5RIZ7-F1
#
_entry.id   AF-A0A6I5RIZ7-F1
#
_cell.length_a   1.000
_cell.length_b   1.000
_cell.length_c   1.000
_cell.angle_alpha   90.00
_cell.angle_beta   90.00
_cell.angle_gamma   90.00
#
_symmetry.space_group_name_H-M   'P 1'
#
loop_
_entity.id
_entity.type
_entity.pdbx_description
1 polymer ?
#
loop_
_entity_poly.entity_id
_entity_poly.type
_entity_poly.pdbx_seq_one_letter_code
_entity_poly.pdbx_strand_id
1 'polypeptide(L)' 'TDGGRVLGVTATGTDFEAAIANAYDALAAIHFDGIYYRRDIGHRLRSV' A
#
# COMPACT_ATOMS: atom_id res chain seq x y z
N THR A 1 -16.87 0.77 -9.78
CA THR A 1 -16.39 1.79 -8.83
C THR A 1 -16.77 3.15 -9.37
N ASP A 2 -17.01 4.16 -8.53
CA ASP A 2 -17.39 5.52 -8.96
C ASP A 2 -16.17 6.36 -9.45
N GLY A 3 -15.18 5.69 -10.05
CA GLY A 3 -13.91 6.28 -10.48
C GLY A 3 -12.76 5.27 -10.55
N GLY A 4 -11.66 5.65 -11.21
CA GLY A 4 -10.47 4.79 -11.40
C GLY A 4 -9.54 4.70 -10.18
N ARG A 5 -9.70 5.57 -9.19
CA ARG A 5 -9.02 5.48 -7.87
C ARG A 5 -10.10 5.41 -6.81
N VAL A 6 -10.07 4.36 -5.99
CA VAL A 6 -11.15 4.04 -5.05
C VAL A 6 -10.75 4.37 -3.62
N LEU A 7 -9.55 3.95 -3.21
CA LEU A 7 -9.04 4.09 -1.84
C LEU A 7 -7.55 4.47 -1.86
N GLY A 8 -7.13 5.26 -0.87
CA GLY A 8 -5.73 5.45 -0.52
C GLY A 8 -5.46 4.84 0.85
N VAL A 9 -4.51 3.89 0.91
CA VAL A 9 -4.07 3.29 2.17
C VAL A 9 -2.77 3.94 2.60
N THR A 10 -2.70 4.40 3.84
CA THR A 10 -1.52 5.03 4.44
C THR A 10 -1.28 4.40 5.79
N ALA A 11 -0.02 4.10 6.08
CA ALA A 11 0.41 3.56 7.36
C ALA A 11 1.64 4.31 7.86
N THR A 12 1.79 4.33 9.18
CA THR A 12 2.97 4.85 9.87
C THR A 12 3.73 3.70 10.53
N GLY A 13 5.04 3.85 10.69
CA GLY A 13 5.92 2.90 11.35
C GLY A 13 7.07 3.62 12.04
N THR A 14 7.82 2.90 12.87
CA THR A 14 9.02 3.42 13.57
C THR A 14 10.16 3.76 12.61
N ASP A 15 10.15 3.12 11.44
CA ASP A 15 11.05 3.38 10.33
C ASP A 15 10.29 3.19 9.00
N PHE A 16 11.01 3.38 7.90
CA PHE A 16 10.46 3.27 6.55
C PHE A 16 10.00 1.85 6.22
N GLU A 17 10.72 0.83 6.68
CA GLU A 17 10.40 -0.57 6.39
C GLU A 17 9.11 -1.00 7.10
N ALA A 18 8.97 -0.62 8.36
CA ALA A 18 7.75 -0.83 9.15
C ALA A 18 6.56 -0.10 8.53
N ALA A 19 6.73 1.17 8.10
CA ALA A 19 5.66 1.92 7.47
C ALA A 19 5.15 1.27 6.16
N ILE A 20 6.07 0.77 5.32
CA ILE A 20 5.71 0.06 4.09
C ILE A 20 5.04 -1.28 4.39
N ALA A 21 5.60 -2.07 5.31
CA ALA A 21 5.03 -3.36 5.70
C ALA A 21 3.59 -3.19 6.19
N ASN A 22 3.37 -2.24 7.12
CA ASN A 22 2.04 -1.94 7.64
C ASN A 22 1.04 -1.51 6.55
N ALA A 23 1.50 -0.75 5.54
CA ALA A 23 0.63 -0.34 4.43
C ALA A 23 0.19 -1.53 3.57
N TYR A 24 1.09 -2.47 3.27
CA TYR A 24 0.76 -3.67 2.50
C TYR A 24 -0.07 -4.67 3.30
N ASP A 25 0.17 -4.80 4.61
CA ASP A 25 -0.65 -5.64 5.50
C ASP A 25 -2.09 -5.12 5.60
N ALA A 26 -2.27 -3.79 5.72
CA ALA A 26 -3.60 -3.18 5.70
C ALA A 26 -4.30 -3.37 4.34
N LEU A 27 -3.57 -3.27 3.22
CA LEU A 27 -4.11 -3.56 1.89
C LEU A 27 -4.56 -5.02 1.75
N ALA A 28 -3.86 -5.97 2.37
CA ALA A 28 -4.19 -7.39 2.32
C ALA A 28 -5.53 -7.74 2.99
N ALA A 29 -6.08 -6.85 3.82
CA ALA A 29 -7.42 -7.03 4.40
C ALA A 29 -8.56 -6.54 3.48
N ILE A 30 -8.25 -5.77 2.43
CA ILE A 30 -9.24 -5.11 1.58
C ILE A 30 -9.48 -5.94 0.31
N HIS A 31 -10.72 -6.37 0.11
CA HIS A 31 -11.10 -7.21 -1.03
C HIS A 31 -12.39 -6.71 -1.69
N PHE A 32 -12.35 -6.52 -3.00
CA PHE A 32 -13.53 -6.29 -3.85
C PHE A 32 -13.19 -6.65 -5.30
N ASP A 33 -14.21 -6.90 -6.11
CA ASP A 33 -14.03 -7.32 -7.49
C ASP A 33 -13.26 -6.26 -8.31
N GLY A 34 -12.30 -6.72 -9.10
CA GLY A 34 -11.45 -5.86 -9.93
C GLY A 34 -10.45 -4.97 -9.16
N ILE A 35 -10.21 -5.20 -7.87
CA ILE A 35 -9.16 -4.45 -7.13
C ILE A 35 -7.77 -4.73 -7.71
N TYR A 36 -7.00 -3.67 -7.93
CA TYR A 36 -5.58 -3.75 -8.25
C TYR A 36 -4.84 -2.58 -7.60
N TYR A 37 -3.60 -2.80 -7.21
CA TYR A 37 -2.74 -1.79 -6.60
C TYR A 37 -1.27 -2.07 -6.92
N ARG A 38 -0.44 -1.04 -6.80
CA ARG A 38 1.01 -1.13 -7.03
C ARG A 38 1.70 -1.84 -5.86
N ARG A 39 2.71 -2.67 -6.17
CA ARG A 39 3.55 -3.39 -5.18
C ARG A 39 4.97 -2.85 -5.07
N ASP A 40 5.26 -1.77 -5.80
CA ASP A 40 6.59 -1.17 -5.92
C ASP A 40 6.68 0.22 -5.26
N ILE A 41 5.65 0.63 -4.51
CA ILE A 41 5.66 1.90 -3.78
C ILE A 41 6.80 1.87 -2.75
N GLY A 42 7.68 2.86 -2.85
CA GLY A 42 8.83 3.02 -1.96
C GLY A 42 10.06 2.16 -2.29
N HIS A 43 10.04 1.33 -3.35
CA HIS A 43 11.13 0.41 -3.66
C HIS A 43 12.50 1.10 -3.82
N ARG A 44 12.54 2.30 -4.40
CA ARG A 44 13.79 3.08 -4.59
C ARG A 44 14.44 3.57 -3.28
N LEU A 45 13.67 3.67 -2.20
CA LEU A 45 14.18 4.08 -0.89
C LEU A 45 14.72 2.88 -0.09
N ARG A 46 14.36 1.65 -0.47
CA ARG A 46 14.88 0.40 0.13
C ARG A 46 16.28 0.03 -0.35
N SER A 47 16.71 0.59 -1.47
CA SER A 47 17.95 0.24 -2.17
C SER A 47 19.13 1.15 -1.81
N VAL A 48 19.08 1.81 -0.65
CA VAL A 48 20.12 2.72 -0.14
C VAL A 48 20.75 2.13 1.12
#